data_AF-A0A822EM50-F1
#
_entry.id   AF-A0A822EM50-F1
#
_cell.length_a   1.000
_cell.length_b   1.000
_cell.length_c   1.000
_cell.angle_alpha   90.00
_cell.angle_beta   90.00
_cell.angle_gamma   90.00
#
_symmetry.space_group_name_H-M   'P 1'
#
loop_
_entity.id
_entity.type
_entity.pdbx_description
1 polymer ?
#
loop_
_entity_poly.entity_id
_entity_poly.type
_entity_poly.pdbx_seq_one_letter_code
_entity_poly.pdbx_strand_id
1 'polypeptide(L)'
;MPYTHRRYILAAALAETALLTNDSSLQQQFYSQAAAFAQNGLSLQEPSGFNPEKGGYDSSYNAYGLYQACNYLVVCPDSSLQQQLTNMLSKSFVWQLTRMNSDGSANLTGNTRVTAIP
;
A
#
# COMPACT_ATOMS: atom_id res chain seq x y z
N MET A 1 14.04 -8.28 2.66
CA MET A 1 13.57 -7.00 3.25
C MET A 1 12.34 -6.54 2.47
N PRO A 2 11.24 -6.14 3.12
CA PRO A 2 9.97 -5.86 2.46
C PRO A 2 10.02 -4.56 1.65
N TYR A 3 9.28 -4.52 0.54
CA TYR A 3 8.93 -3.31 -0.22
C TYR A 3 7.41 -3.25 -0.30
N THR A 4 6.78 -2.79 0.78
CA THR A 4 5.34 -2.98 0.97
C THR A 4 4.52 -2.24 -0.10
N HIS A 5 4.97 -1.10 -0.61
CA HIS A 5 4.31 -0.38 -1.71
C HIS A 5 4.02 -1.29 -2.93
N ARG A 6 4.93 -2.23 -3.26
CA ARG A 6 4.78 -3.12 -4.41
C ARG A 6 3.56 -4.02 -4.28
N ARG A 7 3.17 -4.37 -3.05
CA ARG A 7 1.98 -5.18 -2.79
C ARG A 7 0.71 -4.44 -3.20
N TYR A 8 0.61 -3.18 -2.84
CA TYR A 8 -0.55 -2.37 -3.20
C TYR A 8 -0.56 -1.97 -4.68
N ILE A 9 0.60 -1.79 -5.32
CA ILE A 9 0.68 -1.62 -6.78
C ILE A 9 0.10 -2.83 -7.50
N LEU A 10 0.55 -4.04 -7.14
CA LEU A 10 0.10 -5.27 -7.79
C LEU A 10 -1.38 -5.53 -7.49
N ALA A 11 -1.83 -5.28 -6.27
CA ALA A 11 -3.24 -5.41 -5.91
C ALA A 11 -4.13 -4.47 -6.74
N ALA A 12 -3.79 -3.19 -6.82
CA ALA A 12 -4.53 -2.21 -7.61
C ALA A 12 -4.56 -2.60 -9.10
N ALA A 13 -3.40 -2.87 -9.70
CA ALA A 13 -3.30 -3.21 -11.11
C ALA A 13 -4.11 -4.46 -11.49
N LEU A 14 -4.04 -5.52 -10.67
CA LEU A 14 -4.78 -6.75 -10.92
C LEU A 14 -6.29 -6.56 -10.76
N ALA A 15 -6.73 -5.83 -9.73
CA ALA A 15 -8.16 -5.59 -9.51
C ALA A 15 -8.77 -4.66 -10.56
N GLU A 16 -8.05 -3.62 -10.97
CA GLU A 16 -8.44 -2.76 -12.10
C GLU A 16 -8.53 -3.59 -13.39
N THR A 17 -7.57 -4.49 -13.63
CA THR A 17 -7.62 -5.41 -14.78
C THR A 17 -8.81 -6.36 -14.70
N ALA A 18 -9.11 -6.90 -13.51
CA ALA A 18 -10.27 -7.76 -13.26
C ALA A 18 -11.60 -7.04 -13.53
N LEU A 19 -11.66 -5.74 -13.22
CA LEU A 19 -12.84 -4.91 -13.48
C LEU A 19 -13.03 -4.63 -14.98
N LEU A 20 -11.92 -4.48 -15.71
CA LEU A 20 -11.94 -4.14 -17.14
C LEU A 20 -12.05 -5.36 -18.07
N THR A 21 -11.71 -6.56 -17.59
CA THR A 21 -11.86 -7.77 -18.39
C THR A 21 -13.32 -8.21 -18.46
N ASN A 22 -13.79 -8.58 -19.65
CA ASN A 22 -15.13 -9.13 -19.87
C ASN A 22 -15.14 -10.66 -19.85
N ASP A 23 -14.18 -11.27 -19.14
CA ASP A 23 -14.04 -12.71 -18.96
C ASP A 23 -14.15 -13.04 -17.47
N SER A 24 -15.21 -13.76 -17.08
CA SER A 24 -15.53 -14.06 -15.68
C SER A 24 -14.48 -14.96 -15.00
N SER A 25 -13.82 -15.84 -15.76
CA SER A 25 -12.76 -16.70 -15.24
C SER A 25 -11.52 -15.88 -14.92
N LEU A 26 -11.10 -15.00 -15.84
CA LEU A 26 -9.97 -14.09 -15.62
C LEU A 26 -10.26 -13.09 -14.51
N GLN A 27 -11.48 -12.56 -14.46
CA GLN A 27 -11.91 -11.65 -13.41
C GLN A 27 -11.75 -12.28 -12.01
N GLN A 28 -12.28 -13.50 -11.82
CA GLN A 28 -12.16 -14.23 -10.55
C GLN A 28 -10.68 -14.47 -10.18
N GLN A 29 -9.85 -14.87 -11.15
CA GLN A 29 -8.42 -15.13 -10.93
C GLN A 29 -7.67 -13.86 -10.52
N PHE A 30 -7.89 -12.75 -11.22
CA PHE A 30 -7.21 -11.49 -10.93
C PHE A 30 -7.65 -10.88 -9.60
N TYR A 31 -8.95 -10.91 -9.25
CA TYR A 31 -9.39 -10.46 -7.93
C TYR A 31 -8.80 -11.30 -6.80
N SER A 32 -8.72 -12.62 -6.97
CA SER A 32 -8.09 -13.51 -5.98
C SER A 32 -6.60 -13.17 -5.78
N GLN A 33 -5.85 -12.96 -6.87
CA GLN A 33 -4.45 -12.56 -6.78
C GLN A 33 -4.28 -11.16 -6.17
N ALA A 34 -5.14 -10.21 -6.54
CA ALA A 34 -5.15 -8.87 -5.98
C ALA A 34 -5.35 -8.90 -4.45
N ALA A 35 -6.32 -9.70 -3.99
CA ALA A 35 -6.59 -9.88 -2.57
C ALA A 35 -5.38 -10.49 -1.83
N ALA A 36 -4.72 -11.49 -2.41
CA ALA A 36 -3.52 -12.09 -1.83
C ALA A 36 -2.36 -11.07 -1.69
N PHE A 37 -2.16 -10.20 -2.69
CA PHE A 37 -1.17 -9.13 -2.58
C PHE A 37 -1.54 -8.11 -1.50
N ALA A 38 -2.81 -7.68 -1.44
CA ALA A 38 -3.27 -6.74 -0.43
C ALA A 38 -3.16 -7.30 0.99
N GLN A 39 -3.56 -8.55 1.21
CA GLN A 39 -3.40 -9.26 2.48
C GLN A 39 -1.93 -9.38 2.89
N ASN A 40 -1.04 -9.67 1.94
CA ASN A 40 0.39 -9.66 2.23
C ASN A 40 0.87 -8.24 2.61
N GLY A 41 0.41 -7.19 1.94
CA GLY A 41 0.69 -5.81 2.32
C GLY A 41 0.23 -5.48 3.75
N LEU A 42 -1.01 -5.86 4.09
CA LEU A 42 -1.59 -5.69 5.43
C LEU A 42 -0.75 -6.38 6.51
N SER A 43 -0.28 -7.61 6.26
CA SER A 43 0.54 -8.37 7.22
C SER A 43 1.92 -7.76 7.48
N LEU A 44 2.36 -6.82 6.64
CA LEU A 44 3.67 -6.18 6.76
C LEU A 44 3.60 -4.82 7.47
N GLN A 45 2.41 -4.27 7.73
CA GLN A 45 2.30 -2.99 8.41
C GLN A 45 2.94 -3.07 9.79
N GLU A 46 3.83 -2.14 10.09
CA GLU A 46 4.43 -2.03 11.41
C GLU A 46 3.40 -1.56 12.45
N PRO A 47 3.46 -1.98 13.72
CA PRO A 47 2.48 -1.58 14.74
C PRO A 47 2.34 -0.06 14.92
N SER A 48 3.40 0.70 14.63
CA SER A 48 3.40 2.17 14.65
C SER A 48 2.65 2.82 13.47
N GLY A 49 2.27 2.04 12.46
CA GLY A 49 1.39 2.45 11.37
C GLY A 49 2.08 2.63 10.01
N PHE A 50 3.40 2.63 9.91
CA PHE A 50 4.04 2.73 8.59
C PHE A 50 4.09 1.38 7.85
N ASN A 51 4.11 1.47 6.53
CA ASN A 51 4.37 0.33 5.66
C ASN A 51 5.88 0.26 5.37
N PRO A 52 6.58 -0.83 5.73
CA PRO A 52 8.04 -0.87 5.66
C PRO A 52 8.60 -0.95 4.23
N GLU A 53 9.72 -0.26 4.03
CA GLU A 53 10.44 -0.09 2.78
C GLU A 53 11.94 -0.36 2.99
N LYS A 54 12.41 -1.53 2.56
CA LYS A 54 13.77 -2.05 2.80
C LYS A 54 14.09 -2.20 4.31
N GLY A 55 13.14 -2.68 5.09
CA GLY A 55 13.36 -3.07 6.50
C GLY A 55 13.25 -1.92 7.52
N GLY A 56 12.90 -0.72 7.10
CA GLY A 56 12.50 0.39 7.96
C GLY A 56 11.46 1.25 7.26
N TYR A 57 11.29 2.48 7.71
CA TYR A 57 10.36 3.39 7.05
C TYR A 57 11.00 4.10 5.85
N ASP A 58 10.16 4.47 4.89
CA ASP A 58 10.50 5.48 3.90
C ASP A 58 9.26 6.36 3.72
N SER A 59 9.32 7.62 4.14
CA SER A 59 8.15 8.51 4.14
C SER A 59 7.64 8.82 2.73
N SER A 60 8.50 8.77 1.71
CA SER A 60 8.09 9.01 0.32
C SER A 60 7.39 7.79 -0.28
N TYR A 61 7.92 6.60 -0.03
CA TYR A 61 7.34 5.36 -0.53
C TYR A 61 6.18 4.86 0.31
N ASN A 62 6.11 5.22 1.59
CA ASN A 62 4.90 5.05 2.37
C ASN A 62 3.76 5.85 1.73
N ALA A 63 3.92 7.16 1.50
CA ALA A 63 2.90 7.98 0.83
C ALA A 63 2.48 7.42 -0.54
N TYR A 64 3.44 7.00 -1.37
CA TYR A 64 3.14 6.36 -2.66
C TYR A 64 2.39 5.03 -2.50
N GLY A 65 2.81 4.19 -1.55
CA GLY A 65 2.11 2.94 -1.23
C GLY A 65 0.68 3.16 -0.74
N LEU A 66 0.43 4.21 0.04
CA LEU A 66 -0.92 4.59 0.48
C LEU A 66 -1.79 5.03 -0.69
N TYR A 67 -1.27 5.83 -1.62
CA TYR A 67 -1.98 6.19 -2.85
C TYR A 67 -2.42 4.94 -3.63
N GLN A 68 -1.53 3.96 -3.80
CA GLN A 68 -1.87 2.71 -4.48
C GLN A 68 -2.88 1.85 -3.71
N ALA A 69 -2.79 1.83 -2.37
CA ALA A 69 -3.77 1.15 -1.53
C ALA A 69 -5.16 1.80 -1.60
N CYS A 70 -5.23 3.14 -1.71
CA CYS A 70 -6.48 3.85 -1.99
C CYS A 70 -7.07 3.48 -3.34
N ASN A 71 -6.26 3.36 -4.40
CA ASN A 71 -6.76 2.90 -5.70
C ASN A 71 -7.33 1.48 -5.60
N TYR A 72 -6.62 0.56 -4.94
CA TYR A 72 -7.14 -0.79 -4.72
C TYR A 72 -8.44 -0.80 -3.90
N LEU A 73 -8.56 0.03 -2.87
CA LEU A 73 -9.75 0.12 -2.02
C LEU A 73 -11.03 0.39 -2.85
N VAL A 74 -10.95 1.25 -3.86
CA VAL A 74 -12.09 1.62 -4.72
C VAL A 74 -12.60 0.43 -5.54
N VAL A 75 -11.70 -0.46 -5.98
CA VAL A 75 -12.02 -1.59 -6.86
C VAL A 75 -11.99 -2.94 -6.15
N CYS A 76 -11.79 -2.96 -4.83
CA CYS A 76 -11.76 -4.17 -4.03
C CYS A 76 -13.19 -4.72 -3.87
N PRO A 77 -13.50 -5.95 -4.31
CA PRO A 77 -14.86 -6.50 -4.21
C PRO A 77 -15.19 -7.09 -2.82
N ASP A 78 -14.19 -7.30 -1.97
CA ASP A 78 -14.34 -7.92 -0.65
C ASP A 78 -14.48 -6.85 0.45
N SER A 79 -15.69 -6.73 1.03
CA SER A 79 -16.00 -5.75 2.08
C SER A 79 -15.18 -5.93 3.37
N SER A 80 -14.82 -7.15 3.74
CA SER A 80 -13.96 -7.41 4.90
C SER A 80 -12.56 -6.91 4.65
N LEU A 81 -12.04 -7.16 3.44
CA LEU A 81 -10.73 -6.68 3.04
C LEU A 81 -10.72 -5.14 2.89
N GLN A 82 -11.80 -4.53 2.39
CA GLN A 82 -11.98 -3.07 2.37
C GLN A 82 -11.88 -2.47 3.77
N GLN A 83 -12.53 -3.07 4.77
CA GLN A 83 -12.46 -2.59 6.15
C GLN A 83 -11.04 -2.69 6.72
N GLN A 84 -10.34 -3.80 6.45
CA GLN A 84 -8.95 -3.98 6.86
C GLN A 84 -8.01 -2.94 6.21
N LEU A 85 -8.18 -2.68 4.91
CA LEU A 85 -7.47 -1.63 4.18
C LEU A 85 -7.75 -0.25 4.75
N THR A 86 -9.00 0.06 5.05
CA THR A 86 -9.40 1.34 5.65
C THR A 86 -8.73 1.55 7.01
N ASN A 87 -8.66 0.51 7.84
CA ASN A 87 -7.99 0.55 9.12
C ASN A 87 -6.47 0.74 8.96
N MET A 88 -5.84 0.02 8.02
CA MET A 88 -4.42 0.16 7.70
C MET A 88 -4.11 1.58 7.21
N LEU A 89 -4.87 2.08 6.23
CA LEU A 89 -4.75 3.43 5.67
C LEU A 89 -4.88 4.50 6.75
N SER A 90 -5.86 4.40 7.64
CA SER A 90 -6.06 5.36 8.73
C SER A 90 -4.84 5.44 9.64
N LYS A 91 -4.28 4.30 10.05
CA LYS A 91 -3.04 4.26 10.85
C LYS A 91 -1.84 4.85 10.09
N SER A 92 -1.69 4.48 8.83
CA SER A 92 -0.58 4.97 8.01
C SER A 92 -0.67 6.45 7.69
N PHE A 93 -1.87 7.01 7.51
CA PHE A 93 -2.04 8.45 7.34
C PHE A 93 -1.68 9.21 8.61
N VAL A 94 -2.10 8.73 9.79
CA VAL A 94 -1.68 9.31 11.08
C VAL A 94 -0.16 9.30 11.20
N TRP A 95 0.48 8.17 10.89
CA TRP A 95 1.95 8.09 10.89
C TRP A 95 2.57 9.05 9.87
N GLN A 96 2.05 9.10 8.63
CA GLN A 96 2.58 9.92 7.54
C GLN A 96 2.55 11.41 7.87
N LEU A 97 1.51 11.87 8.58
CA LEU A 97 1.39 13.26 9.02
C LEU A 97 2.54 13.68 9.96
N THR A 98 3.06 12.75 10.78
CA THR A 98 4.25 13.02 11.62
C THR A 98 5.53 13.22 10.81
N ARG A 99 5.48 12.86 9.52
CA ARG A 99 6.58 12.92 8.56
C ARG A 99 6.35 13.96 7.47
N MET A 100 5.45 14.91 7.69
CA MET A 100 5.28 16.08 6.82
C MET A 100 5.95 17.30 7.44
N ASN A 101 6.66 18.05 6.61
CA ASN A 101 7.17 19.37 6.96
C ASN A 101 6.02 20.39 6.97
N SER A 102 6.26 21.59 7.52
CA SER A 102 5.26 22.66 7.59
C SER A 102 4.79 23.19 6.22
N ASP A 103 5.57 22.97 5.17
CA ASP A 103 5.24 23.31 3.79
C ASP A 103 4.48 22.19 3.05
N GLY A 104 4.18 21.08 3.74
CA GLY A 104 3.50 19.92 3.18
C GLY A 104 4.41 18.94 2.44
N SER A 105 5.72 19.21 2.33
CA SER A 105 6.67 18.27 1.75
C SER A 105 6.93 17.07 2.69
N ALA A 106 7.29 15.92 2.13
CA ALA A 106 7.66 14.75 2.92
C ALA A 106 9.04 14.93 3.57
N ASN A 107 9.13 14.69 4.88
CA ASN A 107 10.39 14.62 5.61
C ASN A 107 11.09 13.28 5.34
N LEU A 108 12.18 13.33 4.58
CA LEU A 108 12.94 12.16 4.13
C LEU A 108 14.03 11.69 5.12
N THR A 109 14.24 12.39 6.24
CA THR A 109 15.29 12.05 7.21
C THR A 109 15.09 10.64 7.76
N GLY A 110 16.10 9.77 7.62
CA GLY A 110 16.07 8.40 8.13
C GLY A 110 15.31 7.39 7.26
N ASN A 111 14.90 7.79 6.04
CA ASN A 111 14.36 6.85 5.07
C ASN A 111 15.36 5.71 4.77
N THR A 112 14.90 4.47 4.86
CA THR A 112 15.78 3.28 4.74
C THR A 112 15.94 2.76 3.32
N ARG A 113 15.03 3.13 2.40
CA ARG A 113 15.05 2.65 1.01
C ARG A 113 16.25 3.21 0.22
N VAL A 114 16.48 4.52 0.38
CA VAL A 114 17.57 5.29 -0.23
C VAL A 114 18.72 5.39 0.77
N THR A 115 19.42 4.29 1.00
CA THR A 115 20.75 4.40 1.62
C THR A 115 21.58 5.35 0.75
N ALA A 116 22.03 6.47 1.33
CA ALA A 116 23.05 7.31 0.71
C ALA A 116 24.20 6.42 0.25
N ILE A 117 24.58 6.53 -1.01
CA ILE A 117 25.93 6.14 -1.43
C ILE A 117 26.86 7.06 -0.61
N PRO A 118 27.90 6.51 0.05
CA PRO A 118 28.81 7.27 0.92
C PRO A 118 29.37 8.53 0.25
#